data_AF-A0A0V0RXQ6-F1
#
_entry.id   AF-A0A0V0RXQ6-F1
#
_cell.length_a   1.000
_cell.length_b   1.000
_cell.length_c   1.000
_cell.angle_alpha   90.00
_cell.angle_beta   90.00
_cell.angle_gamma   90.00
#
_symmetry.space_group_name_H-M   'P 1'
#
loop_
_entity.id
_entity.type
_entity.pdbx_description
1 polymer ?
#
loop_
_entity_poly.entity_id
_entity_poly.type
_entity_poly.pdbx_seq_one_letter_code
_entity_poly.pdbx_strand_id
1 'polypeptide(L)'
;MFDDMDYGSSAISSLLVILAVSEALGKDAHRIADLSAKNERQLLLALFAGESFDYIGSSRMVWEMMHNNFPAMDSGIHSEALATLSNLGFLLEVGDLTYSNDSLYMHIDPRSYQKYGSVKEKIDMTVKALREHSSSIQFISDKPLPPSSLHSFLKEDDSIPAIAITGYGSSFTNRFYNSFLDQPRFLNIPEYKKTALDVANSLVKLSLRWLNNDVDVLDPPVVNQTMFDIMTDCFLQWPNFNCTLFLQLSESLPPSWHDMALKALTTVPGRRTFTGLGPEYVILPSRVYSELLMFYFLGERVESGANLTYKTCFEMNNTNPVRIEKNIYIYN
;
A
#
# COMPACT_ATOMS: atom_id res chain seq x y z
N MET A 1 3.01 23.78 -5.63
CA MET A 1 2.87 25.15 -6.20
C MET A 1 1.43 25.59 -6.21
N PHE A 2 0.51 24.73 -6.62
CA PHE A 2 -0.93 24.94 -6.52
C PHE A 2 -1.52 23.75 -5.77
N ASP A 3 -2.31 24.01 -4.73
CA ASP A 3 -2.92 22.99 -3.87
C ASP A 3 -4.08 22.27 -4.56
N ASP A 4 -4.71 22.93 -5.53
CA ASP A 4 -5.80 22.43 -6.36
C ASP A 4 -5.34 21.78 -7.67
N MET A 5 -4.04 21.65 -7.93
CA MET A 5 -3.51 20.96 -9.11
C MET A 5 -2.44 19.94 -8.72
N ASP A 6 -2.80 19.06 -7.78
CA ASP A 6 -2.00 17.90 -7.41
C ASP A 6 -2.60 16.63 -8.00
N TYR A 7 -2.04 16.25 -9.15
CA TYR A 7 -2.45 15.05 -9.87
C TYR A 7 -1.81 13.77 -9.31
N GLY A 8 -0.63 13.88 -8.69
CA GLY A 8 0.02 12.80 -7.95
C GLY A 8 0.25 11.50 -8.72
N SER A 9 0.60 11.54 -10.00
CA SER A 9 0.79 10.30 -10.79
C SER A 9 1.86 9.41 -10.19
N SER A 10 2.95 10.00 -9.69
CA SER A 10 3.98 9.24 -8.97
C SER A 10 3.42 8.44 -7.79
N ALA A 11 2.54 9.03 -6.97
CA ALA A 11 1.93 8.37 -5.82
C ALA A 11 0.83 7.37 -6.24
N ILE A 12 0.02 7.71 -7.24
CA ILE A 12 -1.00 6.79 -7.77
C ILE A 12 -0.34 5.56 -8.42
N SER A 13 0.84 5.72 -9.02
CA SER A 13 1.58 4.63 -9.67
C SER A 13 1.92 3.49 -8.70
N SER A 14 2.41 3.82 -7.49
CA SER A 14 2.72 2.84 -6.46
C SER A 14 1.47 2.36 -5.73
N LEU A 15 0.49 3.25 -5.52
CA LEU A 15 -0.80 2.88 -4.94
C LEU A 15 -1.48 1.76 -5.73
N LEU A 16 -1.54 1.89 -7.07
CA LEU A 16 -2.14 0.88 -7.95
C LEU A 16 -1.46 -0.50 -7.82
N VAL A 17 -0.15 -0.52 -7.63
CA VAL A 17 0.60 -1.76 -7.37
C VAL A 17 0.16 -2.40 -6.06
N ILE A 18 0.07 -1.64 -4.97
CA ILE A 18 -0.35 -2.16 -3.66
C ILE A 18 -1.81 -2.63 -3.69
N LEU A 19 -2.69 -1.94 -4.41
CA LEU A 19 -4.09 -2.37 -4.60
C LEU A 19 -4.18 -3.67 -5.41
N ALA A 20 -3.35 -3.84 -6.44
CA ALA A 20 -3.26 -5.09 -7.18
C ALA A 20 -2.72 -6.25 -6.32
N VAL A 21 -1.72 -5.99 -5.48
CA VAL A 21 -1.22 -6.97 -4.51
C VAL A 21 -2.32 -7.36 -3.53
N SER A 22 -3.07 -6.37 -3.02
CA SER A 22 -4.20 -6.58 -2.11
C SER A 22 -5.27 -7.46 -2.74
N GLU A 23 -5.62 -7.24 -4.02
CA GLU A 23 -6.57 -8.07 -4.77
C GLU A 23 -6.11 -9.52 -4.91
N ALA A 24 -4.84 -9.73 -5.27
CA ALA A 24 -4.29 -11.06 -5.47
C ALA A 24 -4.17 -11.83 -4.15
N LEU A 25 -3.70 -11.19 -3.08
CA LEU A 25 -3.61 -11.78 -1.75
C LEU A 25 -5.01 -12.07 -1.18
N GLY A 26 -5.98 -11.18 -1.41
CA GLY A 26 -7.36 -11.33 -0.95
C GLY A 26 -8.05 -12.59 -1.47
N LYS A 27 -7.80 -12.96 -2.74
CA LYS A 27 -8.30 -14.21 -3.36
C LYS A 27 -7.75 -15.49 -2.73
N ASP A 28 -6.66 -15.38 -1.99
CA ASP A 28 -5.91 -16.49 -1.44
C ASP A 28 -5.74 -16.34 0.09
N ALA A 29 -6.70 -15.66 0.71
CA ALA A 29 -6.63 -15.28 2.11
C ALA A 29 -6.56 -16.49 3.06
N HIS A 30 -7.18 -17.63 2.71
CA HIS A 30 -7.09 -18.85 3.51
C HIS A 30 -5.64 -19.36 3.60
N ARG A 31 -4.92 -19.42 2.47
CA ARG A 31 -3.51 -19.83 2.47
C ARG A 31 -2.65 -18.86 3.26
N ILE A 32 -2.94 -17.55 3.18
CA ILE A 32 -2.23 -16.54 3.96
C ILE A 32 -2.47 -16.73 5.46
N ALA A 33 -3.72 -16.97 5.87
CA ALA A 33 -4.07 -17.24 7.26
C ALA A 33 -3.34 -18.49 7.79
N ASP A 34 -3.35 -19.58 7.02
CA ASP A 34 -2.66 -20.84 7.36
C ASP A 34 -1.15 -20.67 7.51
N LEU A 35 -0.50 -20.02 6.53
CA LEU A 35 0.95 -19.78 6.56
C LEU A 35 1.33 -18.88 7.73
N SER A 36 0.54 -17.85 7.98
CA SER A 36 0.78 -16.92 9.07
C SER A 36 0.64 -17.59 10.43
N ALA A 37 -0.42 -18.38 10.65
CA ALA A 37 -0.62 -19.13 11.89
C ALA A 37 0.48 -20.18 12.10
N LYS A 38 0.92 -20.85 11.03
CA LYS A 38 1.95 -21.89 11.10
C LYS A 38 3.34 -21.34 11.41
N ASN A 39 3.70 -20.18 10.86
CA ASN A 39 5.07 -19.65 10.90
C ASN A 39 5.22 -18.40 11.77
N GLU A 40 4.15 -17.96 12.44
CA GLU A 40 4.14 -16.78 13.33
C GLU A 40 4.65 -15.51 12.64
N ARG A 41 4.30 -15.35 11.36
CA ARG A 41 4.63 -14.18 10.54
C ARG A 41 3.37 -13.54 10.01
N GLN A 42 3.32 -12.23 9.96
CA GLN A 42 2.16 -11.48 9.49
C GLN A 42 2.53 -10.56 8.33
N LEU A 43 1.51 -10.11 7.60
CA LEU A 43 1.65 -9.10 6.56
C LEU A 43 0.88 -7.84 6.95
N LEU A 44 1.54 -6.72 6.70
CA LEU A 44 1.04 -5.39 6.95
C LEU A 44 1.07 -4.62 5.65
N LEU A 45 -0.10 -4.25 5.12
CA LEU A 45 -0.20 -3.39 3.95
C LEU A 45 -0.57 -1.99 4.43
N ALA A 46 0.32 -1.03 4.20
CA ALA A 46 0.16 0.34 4.65
C ALA A 46 0.22 1.30 3.45
N LEU A 47 -0.64 2.31 3.47
CA LEU A 47 -0.66 3.42 2.52
C LEU A 47 -0.49 4.72 3.29
N PHE A 48 0.62 5.42 3.09
CA PHE A 48 0.92 6.64 3.84
C PHE A 48 0.45 7.90 3.11
N ALA A 49 -0.40 8.68 3.78
CA ALA A 49 -0.76 10.02 3.33
C ALA A 49 0.24 11.07 3.85
N GLY A 50 0.47 12.12 3.06
CA GLY A 50 1.31 13.25 3.49
C GLY A 50 2.82 13.02 3.44
N GLU A 51 3.31 11.99 2.74
CA GLU A 51 4.75 11.70 2.66
C GLU A 51 5.55 12.83 1.99
N SER A 52 4.94 13.59 1.09
CA SER A 52 5.55 14.77 0.45
C SER A 52 5.72 15.97 1.39
N PHE A 53 5.16 15.91 2.61
CA PHE A 53 5.21 16.96 3.62
C PHE A 53 6.02 16.49 4.84
N ASP A 54 7.28 16.10 4.64
CA ASP A 54 8.16 15.59 5.70
C ASP A 54 7.63 14.30 6.37
N TYR A 55 7.12 13.36 5.58
CA TYR A 55 6.80 12.00 6.05
C TYR A 55 5.70 11.94 7.12
N ILE A 56 4.65 12.77 7.03
CA ILE A 56 3.60 12.87 8.07
C ILE A 56 2.97 11.52 8.40
N GLY A 57 2.59 10.73 7.40
CA GLY A 57 1.90 9.45 7.60
C GLY A 57 2.81 8.41 8.25
N SER A 58 3.98 8.18 7.64
CA SER A 58 4.91 7.17 8.14
C SER A 58 5.51 7.54 9.50
N SER A 59 5.83 8.82 9.74
CA SER A 59 6.31 9.27 11.05
C SER A 59 5.26 9.14 12.15
N ARG A 60 3.97 9.35 11.82
CA ARG A 60 2.87 9.13 12.76
C ARG A 60 2.75 7.66 13.15
N MET A 61 2.79 6.75 12.18
CA MET A 61 2.76 5.31 12.44
C MET A 61 3.95 4.86 13.30
N VAL A 62 5.17 5.30 12.97
CA VAL A 62 6.36 5.01 13.78
C VAL A 62 6.21 5.52 15.20
N TRP A 63 5.72 6.75 15.38
CA TRP A 63 5.45 7.31 16.70
C TRP A 63 4.46 6.44 17.49
N GLU A 64 3.37 5.98 16.89
CA GLU A 64 2.40 5.10 17.54
C GLU A 64 3.01 3.74 17.94
N MET A 65 3.85 3.16 17.08
CA MET A 65 4.54 1.90 17.34
C MET A 65 5.55 2.01 18.48
N MET A 66 6.25 3.14 18.61
CA MET A 66 7.16 3.41 19.72
C MET A 66 6.43 3.57 21.06
N HIS A 67 5.18 4.03 21.02
CA HIS A 67 4.38 4.28 22.21
C HIS A 67 3.41 3.13 22.53
N ASN A 68 3.56 1.97 21.88
CA ASN A 68 2.68 0.81 22.05
C ASN A 68 1.20 1.19 21.91
N ASN A 69 0.90 2.03 20.92
CA ASN A 69 -0.44 2.51 20.65
C ASN A 69 -0.77 2.45 19.16
N PHE A 70 -0.09 1.57 18.40
CA PHE A 70 -0.35 1.38 16.99
C PHE A 70 -1.33 0.22 16.76
N PRO A 71 -2.37 0.40 15.92
CA PRO A 71 -2.88 1.68 15.42
C PRO A 71 -3.55 2.48 16.55
N ALA A 72 -3.42 3.80 16.54
CA ALA A 72 -4.14 4.62 17.52
C ALA A 72 -5.61 4.70 17.12
N MET A 73 -6.46 3.93 17.79
CA MET A 73 -7.91 4.06 17.65
C MET A 73 -8.48 4.91 18.79
N ASP A 74 -9.34 5.86 18.44
CA ASP A 74 -10.26 6.45 19.41
C ASP A 74 -11.30 5.38 19.77
N SER A 75 -11.37 5.02 21.06
CA SER A 75 -12.24 4.00 21.69
C SER A 75 -11.66 2.58 21.81
N GLY A 76 -11.85 1.99 23.00
CA GLY A 76 -11.21 0.77 23.51
C GLY A 76 -11.59 -0.55 22.83
N ILE A 77 -11.45 -0.62 21.51
CA ILE A 77 -11.64 -1.80 20.67
C ILE A 77 -10.43 -2.76 20.81
N HIS A 78 -9.23 -2.22 21.05
CA HIS A 78 -8.05 -3.01 21.38
C HIS A 78 -7.45 -2.52 22.70
N SER A 79 -7.24 -3.42 23.66
CA SER A 79 -6.55 -3.11 24.92
C SER A 79 -5.03 -3.08 24.78
N GLU A 80 -4.49 -3.53 23.64
CA GLU A 80 -3.05 -3.70 23.39
C GLU A 80 -2.70 -3.28 21.96
N ALA A 81 -1.46 -2.81 21.77
CA ALA A 81 -0.92 -2.48 20.45
C ALA A 81 -0.93 -3.71 19.53
N LEU A 82 -1.32 -3.51 18.27
CA LEU A 82 -1.30 -4.58 17.28
C LEU A 82 0.13 -4.88 16.80
N ALA A 83 0.99 -3.86 16.73
CA ALA A 83 2.40 -4.04 16.41
C ALA A 83 3.25 -2.92 17.03
N THR A 84 4.50 -3.25 17.35
CA THR A 84 5.55 -2.33 17.79
C THR A 84 6.71 -2.35 16.79
N LEU A 85 7.63 -1.37 16.87
CA LEU A 85 8.82 -1.36 16.01
C LEU A 85 9.63 -2.66 16.12
N SER A 86 9.72 -3.22 17.32
CA SER A 86 10.46 -4.47 17.57
C SER A 86 9.84 -5.70 16.90
N ASN A 87 8.59 -5.62 16.46
CA ASN A 87 7.92 -6.70 15.73
C ASN A 87 8.20 -6.65 14.22
N LEU A 88 8.81 -5.58 13.70
CA LEU A 88 9.05 -5.41 12.27
C LEU A 88 10.23 -6.25 11.81
N GLY A 89 9.96 -7.31 11.04
CA GLY A 89 11.00 -8.20 10.51
C GLY A 89 11.56 -7.82 9.14
N PHE A 90 10.82 -7.06 8.34
CA PHE A 90 11.23 -6.60 7.02
C PHE A 90 10.31 -5.46 6.54
N LEU A 91 10.87 -4.46 5.85
CA LEU A 91 10.13 -3.38 5.20
C LEU A 91 10.35 -3.40 3.70
N LEU A 92 9.27 -3.29 2.93
CA LEU A 92 9.36 -3.16 1.47
C LEU A 92 8.44 -2.02 1.03
N GLU A 93 9.02 -1.04 0.33
CA GLU A 93 8.29 0.10 -0.22
C GLU A 93 8.32 0.08 -1.76
N VAL A 94 7.21 0.45 -2.39
CA VAL A 94 7.13 0.73 -3.83
C VAL A 94 7.06 2.25 -4.00
N GLY A 95 8.08 2.82 -4.66
CA GLY A 95 8.09 4.22 -5.04
C GLY A 95 7.59 4.46 -6.45
N ASP A 96 7.93 5.61 -7.03
CA ASP A 96 7.48 6.01 -8.36
C ASP A 96 7.90 5.03 -9.46
N LEU A 97 6.92 4.51 -10.21
CA LEU A 97 7.09 3.62 -11.35
C LEU A 97 6.67 4.26 -12.69
N THR A 98 6.16 5.49 -12.68
CA THR A 98 5.47 6.15 -13.81
C THR A 98 6.28 6.18 -15.11
N TYR A 99 7.60 6.36 -15.01
CA TYR A 99 8.53 6.47 -16.15
C TYR A 99 9.65 5.44 -16.09
N SER A 100 9.34 4.24 -15.64
CA SER A 100 10.28 3.11 -15.71
C SER A 100 10.46 2.68 -17.17
N ASN A 101 11.59 3.00 -17.78
CA ASN A 101 11.95 2.54 -19.12
C ASN A 101 12.39 1.05 -19.08
N ASP A 102 11.47 0.16 -18.68
CA ASP A 102 11.72 -1.28 -18.39
C ASP A 102 12.86 -1.54 -17.36
N SER A 103 13.28 -0.51 -16.63
CA SER A 103 14.36 -0.56 -15.65
C SER A 103 13.81 -0.36 -14.24
N LEU A 104 14.03 -1.35 -13.40
CA LEU A 104 13.67 -1.32 -11.98
C LEU A 104 14.93 -1.27 -11.12
N TYR A 105 14.80 -0.63 -9.97
CA TYR A 105 15.91 -0.43 -9.03
C TYR A 105 15.46 -0.76 -7.61
N MET A 106 16.24 -1.60 -6.94
CA MET A 106 16.15 -1.88 -5.51
C MET A 106 17.16 -1.01 -4.77
N HIS A 107 16.66 -0.14 -3.92
CA HIS A 107 17.46 0.73 -3.06
C HIS A 107 17.39 0.25 -1.61
N ILE A 108 18.50 0.40 -0.91
CA ILE A 108 18.66 0.02 0.51
C ILE A 108 19.39 1.14 1.25
N ASP A 109 19.35 1.14 2.58
CA ASP A 109 20.25 2.00 3.37
C ASP A 109 21.65 1.37 3.44
N PRO A 110 22.70 1.98 2.84
CA PRO A 110 24.05 1.42 2.85
C PRO A 110 24.61 1.25 4.25
N ARG A 111 24.23 2.14 5.19
CA ARG A 111 24.72 2.11 6.57
C ARG A 111 24.18 0.87 7.29
N SER A 112 22.88 0.65 7.31
CA SER A 112 22.25 -0.56 7.86
C SER A 112 22.83 -1.84 7.24
N TYR A 113 22.97 -1.85 5.91
CA TYR A 113 23.49 -3.00 5.16
C TYR A 113 24.94 -3.36 5.49
N GLN A 114 25.79 -2.37 5.78
CA GLN A 114 27.18 -2.61 6.17
C GLN A 114 27.33 -2.92 7.66
N LYS A 115 26.48 -2.33 8.51
CA LYS A 115 26.56 -2.41 9.97
C LYS A 115 26.07 -3.76 10.51
N TYR A 116 24.99 -4.32 9.95
CA TYR A 116 24.33 -5.52 10.49
C TYR A 116 24.38 -6.70 9.52
N GLY A 117 25.06 -7.78 9.91
CA GLY A 117 25.15 -9.00 9.10
C GLY A 117 23.79 -9.65 8.80
N SER A 118 22.87 -9.63 9.76
CA SER A 118 21.49 -10.13 9.59
C SER A 118 20.68 -9.32 8.58
N VAL A 119 20.83 -8.00 8.57
CA VAL A 119 20.21 -7.11 7.57
C VAL A 119 20.73 -7.43 6.18
N LYS A 120 22.06 -7.54 6.05
CA LYS A 120 22.70 -7.90 4.79
C LYS A 120 22.20 -9.24 4.25
N GLU A 121 22.17 -10.27 5.09
CA GLU A 121 21.70 -11.60 4.71
C GLU A 121 20.25 -11.56 4.22
N LYS A 122 19.36 -10.91 4.99
CA LYS A 122 17.94 -10.83 4.63
C LYS A 122 17.72 -10.05 3.33
N ILE A 123 18.42 -8.93 3.13
CA ILE A 123 18.38 -8.17 1.88
C ILE A 123 18.89 -9.02 0.70
N ASP A 124 20.05 -9.67 0.84
CA ASP A 124 20.64 -10.48 -0.23
C ASP A 124 19.73 -11.65 -0.64
N MET A 125 19.04 -12.28 0.34
CA MET A 125 18.03 -13.32 0.09
C MET A 125 16.81 -12.79 -0.67
N THR A 126 16.32 -11.59 -0.34
CA THR A 126 15.17 -10.97 -1.01
C THR A 126 15.54 -10.51 -2.43
N VAL A 127 16.71 -9.89 -2.60
CA VAL A 127 17.27 -9.49 -3.90
C VAL A 127 17.41 -10.69 -4.84
N LYS A 128 17.89 -11.82 -4.32
CA LYS A 128 18.01 -13.06 -5.11
C LYS A 128 16.64 -13.52 -5.63
N ALA A 129 15.63 -13.61 -4.77
CA ALA A 129 14.30 -14.04 -5.19
C ALA A 129 13.63 -13.06 -6.16
N LEU A 130 13.85 -11.75 -6.01
CA LEU A 130 13.36 -10.77 -6.97
C LEU A 130 14.00 -10.94 -8.36
N ARG A 131 15.32 -11.20 -8.41
CA ARG A 131 16.04 -11.39 -9.67
C ARG A 131 15.69 -12.66 -10.43
N GLU A 132 15.28 -13.71 -9.70
CA GLU A 132 14.75 -14.93 -10.32
C GLU A 132 13.43 -14.66 -11.08
N HIS A 133 12.72 -13.60 -10.71
CA HIS A 133 11.43 -13.21 -11.29
C HIS A 133 11.52 -12.08 -12.31
N SER A 134 12.44 -11.14 -12.11
CA SER A 134 12.68 -10.02 -13.00
C SER A 134 14.19 -9.81 -13.13
N SER A 135 14.78 -10.34 -14.20
CA SER A 135 16.22 -10.26 -14.44
C SER A 135 16.73 -8.85 -14.74
N SER A 136 15.83 -7.89 -14.99
CA SER A 136 16.15 -6.49 -15.29
C SER A 136 16.30 -5.59 -14.05
N ILE A 137 16.03 -6.10 -12.84
CA ILE A 137 16.10 -5.29 -11.61
C ILE A 137 17.54 -5.08 -11.12
N GLN A 138 17.94 -3.81 -11.02
CA GLN A 138 19.26 -3.40 -10.56
C GLN A 138 19.28 -3.23 -9.04
N PHE A 139 20.39 -3.59 -8.39
CA PHE A 139 20.54 -3.45 -6.95
C PHE A 139 21.50 -2.29 -6.65
N ILE A 140 21.04 -1.33 -5.87
CA ILE A 140 21.76 -0.11 -5.50
C ILE A 140 22.04 -0.16 -4.00
N SER A 141 23.31 -0.35 -3.64
CA SER A 141 23.78 -0.46 -2.25
C SER A 141 24.87 0.54 -1.88
N ASP A 142 25.31 1.36 -2.84
CA ASP A 142 26.39 2.33 -2.74
C ASP A 142 25.89 3.79 -2.70
N LYS A 143 24.58 4.00 -2.77
CA LYS A 143 23.94 5.32 -2.75
C LYS A 143 22.97 5.45 -1.58
N PRO A 144 22.76 6.68 -1.05
CA PRO A 144 21.73 6.92 -0.05
C PRO A 144 20.35 6.45 -0.54
N LEU A 145 19.54 5.97 0.39
CA LEU A 145 18.16 5.60 0.14
C LEU A 145 17.40 6.82 -0.44
N PRO A 146 16.61 6.66 -1.53
CA PRO A 146 15.82 7.76 -2.06
C PRO A 146 14.78 8.26 -1.04
N PRO A 147 14.16 9.44 -1.25
CA PRO A 147 13.04 9.89 -0.42
C PRO A 147 11.94 8.83 -0.41
N SER A 148 11.63 8.30 0.78
CA SER A 148 10.71 7.19 0.97
C SER A 148 10.29 7.10 2.45
N SER A 149 9.17 6.43 2.70
CA SER A 149 8.60 6.21 4.04
C SER A 149 9.56 5.44 4.95
N LEU A 150 10.44 4.61 4.38
CA LEU A 150 11.48 3.87 5.10
C LEU A 150 12.38 4.75 5.98
N HIS A 151 12.60 6.02 5.61
CA HIS A 151 13.39 6.94 6.43
C HIS A 151 12.80 7.13 7.84
N SER A 152 11.47 7.18 7.96
CA SER A 152 10.80 7.29 9.25
C SER A 152 11.10 6.10 10.17
N PHE A 153 11.16 4.89 9.62
CA PHE A 153 11.44 3.67 10.37
C PHE A 153 12.94 3.53 10.70
N LEU A 154 13.80 3.66 9.69
CA LEU A 154 15.26 3.45 9.82
C LEU A 154 15.96 4.55 10.63
N LYS A 155 15.29 5.68 10.84
CA LYS A 155 15.75 6.71 11.79
C LYS A 155 15.69 6.23 13.23
N GLU A 156 14.65 5.48 13.58
CA GLU A 156 14.42 5.00 14.95
C GLU A 156 15.04 3.61 15.17
N ASP A 157 15.02 2.74 14.17
CA ASP A 157 15.68 1.43 14.21
C ASP A 157 16.35 1.09 12.86
N ASP A 158 17.66 1.32 12.79
CA ASP A 158 18.47 1.02 11.61
C ASP A 158 18.81 -0.47 11.46
N SER A 159 18.33 -1.35 12.35
CA SER A 159 18.52 -2.80 12.26
C SER A 159 17.40 -3.52 11.50
N ILE A 160 16.34 -2.81 11.10
CA ILE A 160 15.25 -3.36 10.31
C ILE A 160 15.70 -3.50 8.83
N PRO A 161 15.66 -4.70 8.22
CA PRO A 161 15.99 -4.85 6.82
C PRO A 161 14.92 -4.18 5.95
N ALA A 162 15.33 -3.32 5.02
CA ALA A 162 14.41 -2.51 4.23
C ALA A 162 14.86 -2.39 2.76
N ILE A 163 13.91 -2.49 1.83
CA ILE A 163 14.14 -2.29 0.38
C ILE A 163 13.08 -1.35 -0.20
N ALA A 164 13.50 -0.35 -0.96
CA ALA A 164 12.61 0.44 -1.81
C ALA A 164 12.76 0.01 -3.29
N ILE A 165 11.65 -0.31 -3.96
CA ILE A 165 11.60 -0.62 -5.39
C ILE A 165 11.09 0.61 -6.14
N THR A 166 11.83 1.06 -7.15
CA THR A 166 11.48 2.25 -7.93
C THR A 166 11.81 2.09 -9.41
N GLY A 167 11.26 2.97 -10.25
CA GLY A 167 11.59 3.09 -11.67
C GLY A 167 12.83 3.94 -11.98
N TYR A 168 13.64 4.29 -10.98
CA TYR A 168 14.81 5.17 -11.14
C TYR A 168 16.00 4.78 -10.26
N GLY A 169 17.23 4.98 -10.74
CA GLY A 169 18.45 4.52 -10.06
C GLY A 169 19.21 5.58 -9.26
N SER A 170 19.33 6.81 -9.77
CA SER A 170 20.07 7.89 -9.08
C SER A 170 19.31 9.21 -9.01
N SER A 171 18.38 9.42 -9.93
CA SER A 171 17.58 10.63 -10.05
C SER A 171 16.23 10.24 -10.63
N PHE A 172 15.15 10.88 -10.18
CA PHE A 172 13.81 10.65 -10.71
C PHE A 172 13.80 10.70 -12.24
N THR A 173 13.16 9.69 -12.84
CA THR A 173 12.85 9.68 -14.27
C THR A 173 11.68 10.61 -14.57
N ASN A 174 10.77 10.79 -13.61
CA ASN A 174 9.68 11.76 -13.67
C ASN A 174 10.22 13.20 -13.62
N ARG A 175 10.16 13.91 -14.75
CA ARG A 175 10.54 15.34 -14.85
C ARG A 175 9.52 16.28 -14.22
N PHE A 176 8.34 15.79 -13.91
CA PHE A 176 7.21 16.55 -13.40
C PHE A 176 6.88 16.19 -11.95
N TYR A 177 7.77 15.48 -11.24
CA TYR A 177 7.55 15.05 -9.86
C TYR A 177 6.98 16.17 -8.97
N ASN A 178 5.85 15.90 -8.29
CA ASN A 178 5.10 16.83 -7.44
C ASN A 178 4.76 18.18 -8.10
N SER A 179 4.59 18.20 -9.43
CA SER A 179 4.19 19.37 -10.21
C SER A 179 2.78 19.20 -10.77
N PHE A 180 2.15 20.32 -11.15
CA PHE A 180 0.88 20.35 -11.88
C PHE A 180 0.99 19.67 -13.28
N LEU A 181 2.20 19.36 -13.73
CA LEU A 181 2.43 18.60 -14.97
C LEU A 181 2.55 17.08 -14.73
N ASP A 182 2.48 16.61 -13.48
CA ASP A 182 2.51 15.19 -13.12
C ASP A 182 1.18 14.50 -13.44
N GLN A 183 0.77 14.58 -14.70
CA GLN A 183 -0.57 14.22 -15.14
C GLN A 183 -0.76 12.71 -15.26
N PRO A 184 -1.94 12.19 -14.90
CA PRO A 184 -2.18 10.76 -14.76
C PRO A 184 -2.16 10.00 -16.08
N ARG A 185 -2.20 10.69 -17.23
CA ARG A 185 -2.12 10.08 -18.58
C ARG A 185 -0.95 9.11 -18.75
N PHE A 186 0.15 9.29 -18.00
CA PHE A 186 1.32 8.41 -18.07
C PHE A 186 1.11 7.06 -17.40
N LEU A 187 0.04 6.87 -16.63
CA LEU A 187 -0.33 5.59 -16.05
C LEU A 187 -1.16 4.72 -17.01
N ASN A 188 -1.55 5.24 -18.19
CA ASN A 188 -2.26 4.45 -19.21
C ASN A 188 -1.34 3.93 -20.34
N ILE A 189 -0.02 4.07 -20.19
CA ILE A 189 0.92 3.60 -21.21
C ILE A 189 1.27 2.11 -20.96
N PRO A 190 1.47 1.30 -22.01
CA PRO A 190 1.78 -0.12 -21.87
C PRO A 190 3.00 -0.42 -21.01
N GLU A 191 4.03 0.42 -21.07
CA GLU A 191 5.30 0.26 -20.37
C GLU A 191 5.11 0.31 -18.84
N TYR A 192 4.36 1.31 -18.37
CA TYR A 192 4.00 1.42 -16.96
C TYR A 192 3.15 0.22 -16.52
N LYS A 193 2.10 -0.12 -17.28
CA LYS A 193 1.17 -1.21 -16.90
C LYS A 193 1.91 -2.53 -16.75
N LYS A 194 2.78 -2.86 -17.71
CA LYS A 194 3.64 -4.04 -17.67
C LYS A 194 4.53 -4.02 -16.43
N THR A 195 5.25 -2.92 -16.20
CA THR A 195 6.16 -2.80 -15.05
C THR A 195 5.42 -2.92 -13.71
N ALA A 196 4.27 -2.25 -13.58
CA ALA A 196 3.45 -2.30 -12.37
C ALA A 196 2.92 -3.71 -12.10
N LEU A 197 2.47 -4.44 -13.13
CA LEU A 197 2.03 -5.83 -12.99
C LEU A 197 3.19 -6.76 -12.64
N ASP A 198 4.38 -6.57 -13.22
CA ASP A 198 5.57 -7.36 -12.91
C ASP A 198 6.02 -7.15 -11.46
N VAL A 199 6.03 -5.90 -10.99
CA VAL A 199 6.31 -5.56 -9.58
C VAL A 199 5.24 -6.17 -8.69
N ALA A 200 3.95 -5.97 -8.97
CA ALA A 200 2.85 -6.48 -8.15
C ALA A 200 2.90 -8.01 -8.01
N ASN A 201 3.12 -8.75 -9.10
CA ASN A 201 3.29 -10.21 -9.05
C ASN A 201 4.52 -10.61 -8.24
N SER A 202 5.63 -9.89 -8.36
CA SER A 202 6.83 -10.14 -7.55
C SER A 202 6.57 -9.93 -6.06
N LEU A 203 5.79 -8.91 -5.70
CA LEU A 203 5.42 -8.63 -4.32
C LEU A 203 4.46 -9.66 -3.72
N VAL A 204 3.50 -10.16 -4.49
CA VAL A 204 2.64 -11.26 -4.06
C VAL A 204 3.47 -12.49 -3.70
N LYS A 205 4.44 -12.84 -4.56
CA LYS A 205 5.35 -13.97 -4.33
C LYS A 205 6.23 -13.76 -3.11
N LEU A 206 6.84 -12.59 -2.98
CA LEU A 206 7.65 -12.26 -1.81
C LEU A 206 6.83 -12.27 -0.51
N SER A 207 5.58 -11.82 -0.56
CA SER A 207 4.67 -11.82 0.58
C SER A 207 4.37 -13.25 1.06
N LEU A 208 4.08 -14.15 0.13
CA LEU A 208 3.87 -15.57 0.45
C LEU A 208 5.16 -16.26 0.91
N ARG A 209 6.30 -15.95 0.27
CA ARG A 209 7.62 -16.43 0.67
C ARG A 209 7.96 -15.98 2.10
N TRP A 210 7.69 -14.71 2.43
CA TRP A 210 7.85 -14.18 3.78
C TRP A 210 7.01 -14.98 4.78
N LEU A 211 5.72 -15.16 4.51
CA LEU A 211 4.82 -15.93 5.36
C LEU A 211 5.24 -17.40 5.48
N ASN A 212 5.95 -17.95 4.49
CA ASN A 212 6.40 -19.33 4.44
C ASN A 212 7.87 -19.51 4.85
N ASN A 213 8.37 -18.72 5.80
CA ASN A 213 9.74 -18.81 6.33
C ASN A 213 10.83 -18.71 5.25
N ASP A 214 10.66 -17.76 4.33
CA ASP A 214 11.59 -17.46 3.25
C ASP A 214 11.73 -18.58 2.19
N VAL A 215 10.76 -19.51 2.16
CA VAL A 215 10.63 -20.61 1.17
C VAL A 215 9.52 -20.29 0.17
N ASP A 216 9.79 -20.50 -1.12
CA ASP A 216 8.81 -20.24 -2.17
C ASP A 216 7.54 -21.08 -2.01
N VAL A 217 6.40 -20.45 -2.27
CA VAL A 217 5.09 -21.09 -2.30
C VAL A 217 4.78 -21.48 -3.74
N LEU A 218 4.39 -22.74 -3.95
CA LEU A 218 3.95 -23.24 -5.25
C LEU A 218 2.64 -22.55 -5.66
N ASP A 219 2.54 -22.20 -6.94
CA ASP A 219 1.35 -21.59 -7.55
C ASP A 219 0.80 -20.38 -6.75
N PRO A 220 1.60 -19.32 -6.59
CA PRO A 220 1.15 -18.07 -5.97
C PRO A 220 0.03 -17.43 -6.82
N PRO A 221 -0.92 -16.68 -6.22
CA PRO A 221 -1.97 -16.05 -6.99
C PRO A 221 -1.36 -15.00 -7.91
N VAL A 222 -1.92 -14.86 -9.11
CA VAL A 222 -1.46 -13.91 -10.11
C VAL A 222 -2.36 -12.68 -10.07
N VAL A 223 -1.75 -11.51 -10.18
CA VAL A 223 -2.46 -10.23 -10.25
C VAL A 223 -3.41 -10.21 -11.45
N ASN A 224 -4.65 -9.83 -11.22
CA ASN A 224 -5.66 -9.73 -12.27
C ASN A 224 -5.47 -8.46 -13.10
N GLN A 225 -4.91 -8.62 -14.29
CA GLN A 225 -4.69 -7.51 -15.22
C GLN A 225 -5.98 -6.73 -15.52
N THR A 226 -7.11 -7.40 -15.71
CA THR A 226 -8.39 -6.72 -15.99
C THR A 226 -8.81 -5.83 -14.82
N MET A 227 -8.66 -6.30 -13.58
CA MET A 227 -8.96 -5.48 -12.40
C MET A 227 -7.97 -4.33 -12.25
N PHE A 228 -6.68 -4.57 -12.52
CA PHE A 228 -5.66 -3.52 -12.52
C PHE A 228 -5.97 -2.43 -13.56
N ASP A 229 -6.40 -2.80 -14.76
CA ASP A 229 -6.80 -1.86 -15.82
C ASP A 229 -8.05 -1.06 -15.41
N ILE A 230 -9.06 -1.71 -14.83
CA ILE A 230 -10.26 -1.02 -14.32
C ILE A 230 -9.88 -0.02 -13.22
N MET A 231 -9.09 -0.42 -12.22
CA MET A 231 -8.65 0.48 -11.16
C MET A 231 -7.85 1.65 -11.74
N THR A 232 -6.91 1.37 -12.64
CA THR A 232 -6.12 2.39 -13.32
C THR A 232 -7.05 3.40 -13.98
N ASP A 233 -7.95 2.97 -14.85
CA ASP A 233 -8.91 3.84 -15.53
C ASP A 233 -9.72 4.69 -14.53
N CYS A 234 -10.18 4.10 -13.43
CA CYS A 234 -10.91 4.82 -12.39
C CYS A 234 -10.10 5.93 -11.73
N PHE A 235 -8.83 5.67 -11.38
CA PHE A 235 -7.94 6.71 -10.88
C PHE A 235 -7.52 7.70 -11.97
N LEU A 236 -7.66 7.40 -13.26
CA LEU A 236 -7.40 8.34 -14.36
C LEU A 236 -8.54 9.33 -14.60
N GLN A 237 -9.79 8.95 -14.34
CA GLN A 237 -10.95 9.77 -14.66
C GLN A 237 -11.02 11.04 -13.80
N TRP A 238 -10.78 12.20 -14.41
CA TRP A 238 -10.84 13.52 -13.77
C TRP A 238 -11.17 14.60 -14.81
N PRO A 239 -11.85 15.70 -14.43
CA PRO A 239 -12.37 16.03 -13.08
C PRO A 239 -13.60 15.22 -12.65
N ASN A 240 -14.23 14.51 -13.59
CA ASN A 240 -15.41 13.72 -13.33
C ASN A 240 -15.02 12.24 -13.21
N PHE A 241 -15.08 11.70 -12.00
CA PHE A 241 -14.82 10.29 -11.74
C PHE A 241 -16.06 9.43 -12.11
N ASN A 242 -16.28 9.20 -13.40
CA ASN A 242 -17.36 8.35 -13.92
C ASN A 242 -16.91 6.87 -14.02
N CYS A 243 -16.55 6.31 -12.86
CA CYS A 243 -16.01 4.96 -12.75
C CYS A 243 -17.07 4.01 -12.17
N THR A 244 -17.45 2.97 -12.93
CA THR A 244 -18.41 1.95 -12.47
C THR A 244 -17.97 1.27 -11.19
N LEU A 245 -16.69 0.93 -11.03
CA LEU A 245 -16.17 0.27 -9.83
C LEU A 245 -16.36 1.15 -8.59
N PHE A 246 -16.04 2.44 -8.66
CA PHE A 246 -16.19 3.39 -7.55
C PHE A 246 -17.66 3.63 -7.21
N LEU A 247 -18.53 3.73 -8.22
CA LEU A 247 -19.97 3.85 -8.00
C LEU A 247 -20.54 2.60 -7.31
N GLN A 248 -20.17 1.40 -7.77
CA GLN A 248 -20.60 0.15 -7.14
C GLN A 248 -20.11 0.01 -5.70
N LEU A 249 -18.85 0.39 -5.42
CA LEU A 249 -18.32 0.42 -4.05
C LEU A 249 -19.13 1.37 -3.19
N SER A 250 -19.43 2.58 -3.69
CA SER A 250 -20.25 3.56 -2.97
C SER A 250 -21.65 3.05 -2.67
N GLU A 251 -22.32 2.45 -3.65
CA GLU A 251 -23.67 1.89 -3.51
C GLU A 251 -23.74 0.77 -2.46
N SER A 252 -22.62 0.08 -2.21
CA SER A 252 -22.56 -0.97 -1.20
C SER A 252 -22.44 -0.47 0.25
N LEU A 253 -22.23 0.83 0.45
CA LEU A 253 -22.00 1.42 1.77
C LEU A 253 -23.29 1.81 2.50
N PRO A 254 -23.27 1.84 3.85
CA PRO A 254 -24.35 2.46 4.63
C PRO A 254 -24.55 3.94 4.30
N PRO A 255 -25.74 4.53 4.54
CA PRO A 255 -26.08 5.88 4.06
C PRO A 255 -25.05 6.98 4.36
N SER A 256 -24.52 7.04 5.59
CA SER A 256 -23.53 8.07 5.95
C SER A 256 -22.19 7.93 5.21
N TRP A 257 -21.74 6.68 5.00
CA TRP A 257 -20.50 6.38 4.28
C TRP A 257 -20.70 6.47 2.76
N HIS A 258 -21.89 6.13 2.28
CA HIS A 258 -22.31 6.32 0.89
C HIS A 258 -22.23 7.80 0.48
N ASP A 259 -22.85 8.69 1.27
CA ASP A 259 -22.83 10.12 1.01
C ASP A 259 -21.39 10.69 1.04
N MET A 260 -20.56 10.23 1.97
CA MET A 260 -19.15 10.60 2.03
C MET A 260 -18.36 10.14 0.80
N ALA A 261 -18.57 8.90 0.34
CA ALA A 261 -17.88 8.33 -0.82
C ALA A 261 -18.29 9.01 -2.13
N LEU A 262 -19.58 9.31 -2.32
CA LEU A 262 -20.05 10.09 -3.48
C LEU A 262 -19.58 11.55 -3.41
N LYS A 263 -19.54 12.13 -2.21
CA LYS A 263 -18.97 13.45 -2.01
C LYS A 263 -17.49 13.47 -2.37
N ALA A 264 -16.71 12.43 -2.06
CA ALA A 264 -15.30 12.35 -2.47
C ALA A 264 -15.13 12.43 -3.99
N LEU A 265 -15.99 11.78 -4.78
CA LEU A 265 -15.95 11.83 -6.27
C LEU A 265 -16.27 13.22 -6.85
N THR A 266 -16.90 14.09 -6.07
CA THR A 266 -17.40 15.40 -6.51
C THR A 266 -16.72 16.57 -5.81
N THR A 267 -15.91 16.32 -4.78
CA THR A 267 -15.25 17.34 -3.96
C THR A 267 -13.99 17.85 -4.63
N VAL A 268 -13.95 19.17 -4.82
CA VAL A 268 -12.86 20.02 -5.35
C VAL A 268 -12.16 19.47 -6.62
N PRO A 269 -12.50 19.99 -7.81
CA PRO A 269 -11.85 19.58 -9.05
C PRO A 269 -10.36 19.94 -9.04
N GLY A 270 -9.49 18.95 -8.79
CA GLY A 270 -8.05 19.03 -9.03
C GLY A 270 -7.14 18.52 -7.92
N ARG A 271 -7.70 18.17 -6.75
CA ARG A 271 -6.96 17.54 -5.65
C ARG A 271 -7.08 16.03 -5.69
N ARG A 272 -5.98 15.33 -5.96
CA ARG A 272 -5.96 13.85 -5.90
C ARG A 272 -5.24 13.34 -4.67
N THR A 273 -4.01 13.80 -4.43
CA THR A 273 -3.13 13.28 -3.39
C THR A 273 -2.74 14.31 -2.34
N PHE A 274 -3.13 15.56 -2.54
CA PHE A 274 -2.71 16.68 -1.71
C PHE A 274 -3.30 16.58 -0.31
N THR A 275 -2.44 16.48 0.68
CA THR A 275 -2.82 16.53 2.09
C THR A 275 -2.87 17.99 2.56
N GLY A 276 -3.96 18.39 3.20
CA GLY A 276 -4.17 19.76 3.69
C GLY A 276 -5.01 19.81 4.96
N LEU A 277 -5.33 21.02 5.41
CA LEU A 277 -6.11 21.26 6.62
C LEU A 277 -7.58 21.54 6.27
N GLY A 278 -8.49 20.73 6.81
CA GLY A 278 -9.93 20.88 6.61
C GLY A 278 -10.62 19.55 6.25
N PRO A 279 -11.94 19.44 6.47
CA PRO A 279 -12.70 18.21 6.19
C PRO A 279 -12.61 17.78 4.72
N GLU A 280 -12.43 18.72 3.79
CA GLU A 280 -12.29 18.46 2.35
C GLU A 280 -11.00 17.70 1.98
N TYR A 281 -9.94 17.81 2.79
CA TYR A 281 -8.69 17.07 2.56
C TYR A 281 -8.70 15.67 3.16
N VAL A 282 -9.71 15.36 3.98
CA VAL A 282 -9.95 14.02 4.52
C VAL A 282 -10.71 13.15 3.50
N ILE A 283 -11.49 13.76 2.62
CA ILE A 283 -12.39 13.09 1.65
C ILE A 283 -11.86 13.13 0.21
N LEU A 284 -10.57 12.88 0.03
CA LEU A 284 -9.98 12.79 -1.32
C LEU A 284 -10.39 11.48 -2.00
N PRO A 285 -10.68 11.49 -3.32
CA PRO A 285 -10.96 10.26 -4.06
C PRO A 285 -9.86 9.21 -3.89
N SER A 286 -8.58 9.63 -3.91
CA SER A 286 -7.45 8.69 -3.81
C SER A 286 -7.50 7.90 -2.51
N ARG A 287 -7.71 8.60 -1.38
CA ARG A 287 -7.77 8.06 -0.03
C ARG A 287 -9.01 7.21 0.19
N VAL A 288 -10.19 7.76 -0.11
CA VAL A 288 -11.46 7.07 0.14
C VAL A 288 -11.54 5.79 -0.68
N TYR A 289 -11.20 5.84 -1.98
CA TYR A 289 -11.32 4.66 -2.82
C TYR A 289 -10.16 3.68 -2.67
N SER A 290 -8.95 4.10 -2.27
CA SER A 290 -7.92 3.14 -1.88
C SER A 290 -8.34 2.34 -0.66
N GLU A 291 -8.90 2.99 0.36
CA GLU A 291 -9.40 2.34 1.57
C GLU A 291 -10.55 1.38 1.26
N LEU A 292 -11.57 1.83 0.51
CA LEU A 292 -12.69 0.98 0.11
C LEU A 292 -12.25 -0.21 -0.74
N LEU A 293 -11.29 -0.03 -1.65
CA LEU A 293 -10.74 -1.13 -2.45
C LEU A 293 -9.96 -2.12 -1.58
N MET A 294 -9.14 -1.66 -0.64
CA MET A 294 -8.44 -2.56 0.28
C MET A 294 -9.42 -3.37 1.13
N PHE A 295 -10.47 -2.74 1.67
CA PHE A 295 -11.54 -3.47 2.39
C PHE A 295 -12.26 -4.46 1.49
N TYR A 296 -12.59 -4.06 0.26
CA TYR A 296 -13.26 -4.93 -0.70
C TYR A 296 -12.42 -6.14 -1.09
N PHE A 297 -11.11 -5.97 -1.29
CA PHE A 297 -10.21 -7.04 -1.71
C PHE A 297 -9.83 -7.99 -0.58
N LEU A 298 -9.53 -7.45 0.60
CA LEU A 298 -8.98 -8.24 1.71
C LEU A 298 -10.08 -8.72 2.67
N GLY A 299 -11.22 -8.03 2.71
CA GLY A 299 -12.37 -8.39 3.53
C GLY A 299 -13.02 -9.71 3.12
N GLU A 300 -13.91 -10.22 3.96
CA GLU A 300 -14.82 -11.32 3.61
C GLU A 300 -16.24 -10.80 3.56
N ARG A 301 -17.00 -11.27 2.56
CA ARG A 301 -18.43 -11.06 2.56
C ARG A 301 -19.04 -11.97 3.61
N VAL A 302 -19.65 -11.39 4.62
CA VAL A 302 -20.48 -12.17 5.53
C VAL A 302 -21.72 -12.64 4.75
N GLU A 303 -22.02 -13.93 4.79
CA GLU A 303 -23.09 -14.52 3.98
C GLU A 303 -24.44 -13.82 4.21
N SER A 304 -25.16 -13.57 3.11
CA SER A 304 -26.54 -13.09 3.08
C SER A 304 -27.48 -14.16 3.66
N GLY A 305 -27.52 -14.24 4.99
CA GLY A 305 -28.22 -15.26 5.76
C GLY A 305 -27.87 -15.21 7.25
N ALA A 306 -26.68 -14.69 7.58
CA ALA A 306 -26.47 -14.09 8.88
C ALA A 306 -27.42 -12.89 8.99
N ASN A 307 -28.23 -12.82 10.04
CA ASN A 307 -29.18 -11.73 10.30
C ASN A 307 -28.42 -10.43 10.69
N LEU A 308 -27.47 -10.02 9.85
CA LEU A 308 -26.63 -8.85 10.02
C LEU A 308 -27.37 -7.65 9.45
N THR A 309 -28.13 -7.02 10.34
CA THR A 309 -28.68 -5.69 10.14
C THR A 309 -27.58 -4.63 10.27
N TYR A 310 -27.82 -3.43 9.72
CA TYR A 310 -26.99 -2.25 9.98
C TYR A 310 -26.74 -2.04 11.49
N LYS A 311 -27.77 -2.27 12.30
CA LYS A 311 -27.71 -2.17 13.76
C LYS A 311 -26.73 -3.19 14.36
N THR A 312 -26.74 -4.44 13.91
CA THR A 312 -25.80 -5.46 14.40
C THR A 312 -24.36 -5.19 13.98
N CYS A 313 -24.08 -4.63 12.79
CA CYS A 313 -22.72 -4.19 12.43
C CYS A 313 -22.26 -3.00 13.30
N PHE A 314 -23.16 -2.05 13.58
CA PHE A 314 -22.87 -0.91 14.46
C PHE A 314 -22.68 -1.34 15.93
N GLU A 315 -23.41 -2.35 16.40
CA GLU A 315 -23.30 -2.92 17.75
C GLU A 315 -22.11 -3.89 17.91
N MET A 316 -21.69 -4.57 16.83
CA MET A 316 -20.44 -5.36 16.81
C MET A 316 -19.22 -4.48 17.12
N ASN A 317 -19.24 -3.22 16.68
CA ASN A 317 -18.21 -2.23 17.02
C ASN A 317 -18.10 -1.95 18.54
N ASN A 318 -19.16 -2.23 19.32
CA ASN A 318 -19.25 -1.90 20.75
C ASN A 318 -19.14 -3.09 21.70
N THR A 319 -19.20 -4.34 21.23
CA THR A 319 -19.38 -5.50 22.12
C THR A 319 -18.43 -6.67 21.91
N ASN A 320 -17.78 -6.78 20.75
CA ASN A 320 -16.67 -7.70 20.51
C ASN A 320 -16.02 -7.30 19.19
N PRO A 321 -14.74 -6.90 19.18
CA PRO A 321 -14.03 -6.73 17.91
C PRO A 321 -14.05 -8.08 17.23
N VAL A 322 -14.69 -8.16 16.06
CA VAL A 322 -14.54 -9.34 15.20
C VAL A 322 -13.05 -9.48 14.97
N ARG A 323 -12.45 -10.54 15.54
CA ARG A 323 -11.14 -11.02 15.08
C ARG A 323 -11.36 -11.38 13.63
N ILE A 324 -11.00 -10.47 12.73
CA ILE A 324 -10.85 -10.78 11.32
C ILE A 324 -9.77 -11.87 11.32
N GLU A 325 -10.15 -13.12 11.06
CA GLU A 325 -9.25 -14.30 11.07
C GLU A 325 -8.18 -14.24 9.97
N LYS A 326 -8.02 -13.09 9.30
CA LYS A 326 -6.99 -12.83 8.31
C LYS A 326 -5.85 -12.04 8.95
N ASN A 327 -4.67 -12.63 8.90
CA ASN A 327 -3.39 -12.02 9.30
C ASN A 327 -2.87 -10.98 8.28
N ILE A 328 -3.77 -10.26 7.61
CA ILE A 328 -3.47 -9.12 6.73
C ILE A 328 -4.13 -7.90 7.34
N TYR A 329 -3.31 -6.99 7.83
CA TYR A 329 -3.80 -5.76 8.41
C TYR A 329 -3.70 -4.61 7.41
N ILE A 330 -4.76 -3.82 7.32
CA ILE A 330 -4.87 -2.61 6.49
C ILE A 330 -4.82 -1.42 7.45
N TYR A 331 -3.86 -0.52 7.30
CA TYR A 331 -3.85 0.74 8.06
C TYR A 331 -3.60 1.94 7.16
N ASN A 332 -4.26 3.04 7.55
CA ASN A 332 -4.23 4.35 6.92
C ASN A 332 -3.44 5.35 7.75
#